data_AF-A0A968ZWL9-F1
#
_entry.id   AF-A0A968ZWL9-F1
#
_cell.length_a   1.000
_cell.length_b   1.000
_cell.length_c   1.000
_cell.angle_alpha   90.00
_cell.angle_beta   90.00
_cell.angle_gamma   90.00
#
_symmetry.space_group_name_H-M   'P 1'
#
loop_
_entity.id
_entity.type
_entity.pdbx_description
1 polymer ?
#
loop_
_entity_poly.entity_id
_entity_poly.type
_entity_poly.pdbx_seq_one_letter_code
_entity_poly.pdbx_strand_id
1 'polypeptide(L)'
;MPVTYIPEVKIEVDGQAAPQSLNENLLQVGIEQSLHLPGMFTLVINNPYFAGQSESDPWEYEGLFQIGKSVKIGFTSSTTESREFEKAEEDWVLEGEITAIESHFTSGSQAPVIVRGYDVSHRLHRGRYNRSFQNMTDTDIVKKITGEVGISTGSIDQSQGPFGYGDVNGSNGYTFQHNQTNMEFMQQLATRNGFELFVQTGKLNFRKPKSDATVDLQWLRNLHSFCVRVTSAEQVNEVEVRGWNYSSKQPIVSTKSKGQALTQNQYGNGSKTSTSFQGKPPTPKMVLVNQPVSESRQADLLAQAICDELASEFVHADAEAEGNPAICPGKTVKLSGMGKYSGEYYVTEARHTYQERVYLTEFSVRGLRGGDLFTLLSGAGSAPQQGPLVGIVTDNKDPQSWGRVRVKFPTLTEEHASYWARVVGAGAGPGRGFDCLPEINDEVLVAFENGDIHRPYVIGGVWNGEDKPSEKADDTIQGGKVRLRTLTTRTGHQLQFIEEDKGSSKAGVHLETAGGHQAYFNDSDRQIKIKSKGGHEVILNDAASKITVSSTGTIEISAPVKITLKVGSSTIELSQTGIEIKGAMTNMQATASASVKGLNVNVEATGPLVVKGLPVKLN
;
A
#
# COMPACT_ATOMS: atom_id res chain seq x y z
N MET A 1 -21.10 50.27 34.19
CA MET A 1 -22.43 49.64 33.99
C MET A 1 -22.19 48.34 33.24
N PRO A 2 -22.85 47.23 33.57
CA PRO A 2 -22.73 46.00 32.79
C PRO A 2 -23.22 46.30 31.36
N VAL A 3 -22.43 45.91 30.37
CA VAL A 3 -22.75 46.10 28.95
C VAL A 3 -23.97 45.23 28.63
N THR A 4 -25.05 45.83 28.13
CA THR A 4 -26.22 45.07 27.68
C THR A 4 -25.88 44.48 26.31
N TYR A 5 -25.64 43.17 26.27
CA TYR A 5 -25.36 42.39 25.07
C TYR A 5 -26.69 41.76 24.61
N ILE A 6 -27.11 41.97 23.37
CA ILE A 6 -28.30 41.29 22.81
C ILE A 6 -27.83 40.42 21.65
N PRO A 7 -27.39 39.18 21.92
CA PRO A 7 -27.08 38.24 20.86
C PRO A 7 -28.36 37.72 20.22
N GLU A 8 -28.35 37.63 18.89
CA GLU A 8 -29.46 37.04 18.12
C GLU A 8 -28.99 35.78 17.39
N VAL A 9 -29.81 34.73 17.46
CA VAL A 9 -29.58 33.48 16.73
C VAL A 9 -30.33 33.53 15.41
N LYS A 10 -29.65 33.12 14.33
CA LYS A 10 -30.24 32.95 13.01
C LYS A 10 -30.31 31.47 12.67
N ILE A 11 -31.51 30.99 12.34
CA ILE A 11 -31.75 29.60 11.94
C ILE A 11 -32.48 29.60 10.59
N GLU A 12 -32.00 28.80 9.65
CA GLU A 12 -32.66 28.50 8.38
C GLU A 12 -32.81 26.98 8.28
N VAL A 13 -34.01 26.50 7.92
CA VAL A 13 -34.30 25.07 7.73
C VAL A 13 -34.83 24.87 6.32
N ASP A 14 -34.21 23.98 5.54
CA ASP A 14 -34.53 23.74 4.12
C ASP A 14 -34.63 25.02 3.27
N GLY A 15 -33.74 25.98 3.50
CA GLY A 15 -33.72 27.24 2.75
C GLY A 15 -34.73 28.28 3.24
N GLN A 16 -35.54 27.98 4.27
CA GLN A 16 -36.53 28.90 4.83
C GLN A 16 -36.07 29.39 6.20
N ALA A 17 -36.12 30.72 6.40
CA ALA A 17 -35.84 31.32 7.70
C ALA A 17 -36.81 30.79 8.76
N ALA A 18 -36.28 30.42 9.92
CA ALA A 18 -37.11 29.96 11.03
C ALA A 18 -38.05 31.08 11.51
N PRO A 19 -39.27 30.74 11.96
CA PRO A 19 -40.23 31.72 12.45
C PRO A 19 -39.70 32.43 13.71
N GLN A 20 -40.05 33.70 13.90
CA GLN A 20 -39.61 34.48 15.05
C GLN A 20 -40.03 33.85 16.39
N SER A 21 -41.16 33.14 16.42
CA SER A 21 -41.62 32.37 17.60
C SER A 21 -40.62 31.30 18.05
N LEU A 22 -39.83 30.73 17.13
CA LEU A 22 -38.79 29.78 17.49
C LEU A 22 -37.69 30.44 18.31
N ASN A 23 -37.26 31.65 17.92
CA ASN A 23 -36.21 32.38 18.63
C ASN A 23 -36.62 32.73 20.06
N GLU A 24 -37.91 32.97 20.32
CA GLU A 24 -38.44 33.21 21.66
C GLU A 24 -38.48 31.93 22.51
N ASN A 25 -38.66 30.77 21.88
CA ASN A 25 -38.70 29.46 22.54
C ASN A 25 -37.35 28.74 22.61
N LEU A 26 -36.29 29.34 22.08
CA LEU A 26 -34.96 28.73 22.04
C LEU A 26 -34.28 28.88 23.41
N LEU A 27 -34.09 27.77 24.12
CA LEU A 27 -33.47 27.75 25.45
C LEU A 27 -31.95 27.73 25.34
N GLN A 28 -31.42 26.94 24.41
CA GLN A 28 -29.99 26.78 24.21
C GLN A 28 -29.66 26.46 22.75
N VAL A 29 -28.57 27.03 22.25
CA VAL A 29 -27.90 26.59 21.03
C VAL A 29 -26.47 26.25 21.37
N GLY A 30 -26.05 25.03 21.04
CA GLY A 30 -24.66 24.64 21.06
C GLY A 30 -24.22 24.30 19.64
N ILE A 31 -23.13 24.89 19.17
CA ILE A 31 -22.44 24.47 17.96
C ILE A 31 -21.02 24.10 18.35
N GLU A 32 -20.60 22.89 18.02
CA GLU A 32 -19.24 22.41 18.21
C GLU A 32 -18.63 22.17 16.83
N GLN A 33 -17.48 22.76 16.54
CA GLN A 33 -16.78 22.61 15.28
C GLN A 33 -15.35 22.16 15.54
N SER A 34 -14.83 21.32 14.65
CA SER A 34 -13.48 20.79 14.75
C SER A 34 -12.89 20.63 13.35
N LEU A 35 -11.56 20.75 13.23
CA LEU A 35 -10.83 20.32 12.04
C LEU A 35 -10.77 18.79 11.91
N HIS A 36 -11.04 18.06 13.00
CA HIS A 36 -10.79 16.62 13.10
C HIS A 36 -12.08 15.79 13.19
N LEU A 37 -13.14 16.38 13.74
CA LEU A 37 -14.45 15.75 13.96
C LEU A 37 -15.54 16.49 13.19
N PRO A 38 -16.63 15.81 12.80
CA PRO A 38 -17.81 16.47 12.23
C PRO A 38 -18.33 17.56 13.16
N GLY A 39 -18.64 18.74 12.60
CA GLY A 39 -19.32 19.77 13.35
C GLY A 39 -20.68 19.27 13.82
N MET A 40 -21.02 19.52 15.09
CA MET A 40 -22.30 19.15 15.69
C MET A 40 -23.07 20.41 16.07
N PHE A 41 -24.39 20.36 15.94
CA PHE A 41 -25.27 21.36 16.56
C PHE A 41 -26.31 20.69 17.46
N THR A 42 -26.70 21.41 18.51
CA THR A 42 -27.78 21.08 19.42
C THR A 42 -28.66 22.30 19.62
N LEU A 43 -29.95 22.17 19.34
CA LEU A 43 -30.97 23.16 19.63
C LEU A 43 -31.87 22.61 20.74
N VAL A 44 -31.92 23.29 21.88
CA VAL A 44 -32.86 22.97 22.95
C VAL A 44 -34.02 23.96 22.87
N ILE A 45 -35.20 23.45 22.55
CA ILE A 45 -36.39 24.25 22.28
C ILE A 45 -37.41 23.98 23.39
N ASN A 46 -37.92 25.05 23.98
CA ASN A 46 -39.06 24.97 24.88
C ASN A 46 -40.29 24.55 24.07
N ASN A 47 -40.91 23.44 24.45
CA ASN A 47 -42.14 22.96 23.84
C ASN A 47 -43.25 23.05 24.89
N PRO A 48 -44.11 24.08 24.83
CA PRO A 48 -45.21 24.27 25.78
C PRO A 48 -46.38 23.31 25.46
N TYR A 49 -46.12 22.01 25.48
CA TYR A 49 -47.15 20.98 25.27
C TYR A 49 -47.74 20.52 26.62
N PHE A 50 -49.07 20.54 26.73
CA PHE A 50 -49.80 20.01 27.87
C PHE A 50 -50.71 18.85 27.44
N ALA A 51 -50.46 17.67 27.97
CA ALA A 51 -51.28 16.50 27.69
C ALA A 51 -52.74 16.73 28.12
N GLY A 52 -53.68 16.68 27.15
CA GLY A 52 -55.13 16.78 27.40
C GLY A 52 -55.81 18.06 26.90
N GLN A 53 -55.07 19.02 26.34
CA GLN A 53 -55.69 20.11 25.56
C GLN A 53 -55.99 19.62 24.13
N SER A 54 -57.23 19.81 23.67
CA SER A 54 -57.68 19.39 22.34
C SER A 54 -57.16 20.25 21.19
N GLU A 55 -56.51 21.38 21.49
CA GLU A 55 -56.05 22.38 20.51
C GLU A 55 -54.52 22.61 20.53
N SER A 56 -53.74 21.86 21.32
CA SER A 56 -52.28 22.01 21.35
C SER A 56 -51.60 20.87 20.58
N ASP A 57 -50.79 21.21 19.57
CA ASP A 57 -49.94 20.24 18.89
C ASP A 57 -48.92 19.64 19.87
N PRO A 58 -48.70 18.31 19.86
CA PRO A 58 -47.67 17.67 20.68
C PRO A 58 -46.28 18.26 20.49
N TRP A 59 -46.01 18.78 19.29
CA TRP A 59 -44.79 19.49 18.95
C TRP A 59 -45.07 20.55 17.87
N GLU A 60 -45.07 21.82 18.28
CA GLU A 60 -45.34 22.98 17.42
C GLU A 60 -44.44 23.04 16.17
N TYR A 61 -43.19 22.55 16.26
CA TYR A 61 -42.20 22.64 15.20
C TYR A 61 -41.94 21.31 14.47
N GLU A 62 -42.83 20.31 14.59
CA GLU A 62 -42.67 18.98 13.97
C GLU A 62 -42.57 19.03 12.43
N GLY A 63 -43.30 19.95 11.80
CA GLY A 63 -43.20 20.18 10.36
C GLY A 63 -41.88 20.82 9.95
N LEU A 64 -41.27 21.62 10.83
CA LEU A 64 -40.05 22.37 10.56
C LEU A 64 -38.82 21.46 10.70
N PHE A 65 -38.66 20.78 11.84
CA PHE A 65 -37.51 19.94 12.13
C PHE A 65 -37.82 18.48 11.85
N GLN A 66 -37.23 17.90 10.81
CA GLN A 66 -37.35 16.48 10.47
C GLN A 66 -35.98 15.91 10.15
N ILE A 67 -35.74 14.65 10.50
CA ILE A 67 -34.47 13.97 10.20
C ILE A 67 -34.24 14.01 8.69
N GLY A 68 -33.04 14.47 8.29
CA GLY A 68 -32.62 14.64 6.90
C GLY A 68 -32.83 16.03 6.31
N LYS A 69 -33.56 16.93 6.98
CA LYS A 69 -33.66 18.34 6.53
C LYS A 69 -32.36 19.09 6.77
N SER A 70 -32.06 20.03 5.88
CA SER A 70 -30.88 20.89 5.99
C SER A 70 -31.13 22.03 6.97
N VAL A 71 -30.09 22.43 7.71
CA VAL A 71 -30.14 23.49 8.71
C VAL A 71 -28.91 24.37 8.59
N LYS A 72 -29.09 25.69 8.59
CA LYS A 72 -28.01 26.67 8.79
C LYS A 72 -28.22 27.41 10.09
N ILE A 73 -27.13 27.60 10.84
CA ILE A 73 -27.15 28.29 12.13
C ILE A 73 -26.05 29.35 12.11
N GLY A 74 -26.41 30.57 12.47
CA GLY A 74 -25.52 31.71 12.58
C GLY A 74 -25.85 32.55 13.80
N PHE A 75 -24.98 33.49 14.10
CA PHE A 75 -25.17 34.42 15.20
C PHE A 75 -24.93 35.84 14.72
N THR A 76 -25.68 36.77 15.30
CA THR A 76 -25.40 38.21 15.21
C THR A 76 -24.93 38.65 16.58
N SER A 77 -23.71 39.13 16.69
CA SER A 77 -23.22 39.80 17.90
C SER A 77 -23.30 41.31 17.68
N SER A 78 -24.12 41.99 18.48
CA SER A 78 -24.21 43.46 18.52
C SER A 78 -24.04 43.90 19.97
N THR A 79 -23.06 44.76 20.25
CA THR A 79 -23.00 45.43 21.55
C THR A 79 -23.62 46.82 21.39
N THR A 80 -24.56 47.16 22.26
CA THR A 80 -25.36 48.38 22.06
C THR A 80 -24.90 49.58 22.89
N GLU A 81 -23.82 49.50 23.69
CA GLU A 81 -23.44 50.60 24.60
C GLU A 81 -21.94 50.92 24.75
N SER A 82 -21.03 50.15 24.11
CA SER A 82 -19.60 50.47 24.12
C SER A 82 -19.16 51.01 22.76
N ARG A 83 -18.58 52.22 22.73
CA ARG A 83 -18.01 52.84 21.51
C ARG A 83 -16.94 51.97 20.82
N GLU A 84 -16.42 50.98 21.54
CA GLU A 84 -15.38 50.09 21.06
C GLU A 84 -15.92 48.87 20.28
N PHE A 85 -17.23 48.65 20.28
CA PHE A 85 -17.89 47.46 19.73
C PHE A 85 -19.19 47.82 18.96
N GLU A 86 -19.19 48.98 18.30
CA GLU A 86 -20.35 49.53 17.56
C GLU A 86 -20.72 48.75 16.28
N LYS A 87 -19.85 47.85 15.81
CA LYS A 87 -20.12 47.03 14.62
C LYS A 87 -20.78 45.72 15.01
N ALA A 88 -21.95 45.45 14.45
CA ALA A 88 -22.54 44.12 14.50
C ALA A 88 -21.71 43.17 13.64
N GLU A 89 -21.26 42.06 14.22
CA GLU A 89 -20.63 40.95 13.49
C GLU A 89 -21.69 39.87 13.28
N GLU A 90 -21.99 39.59 12.02
CA GLU A 90 -23.03 38.63 11.63
C GLU A 90 -22.42 37.62 10.67
N ASP A 91 -22.43 36.33 11.03
CA ASP A 91 -21.97 35.26 10.15
C ASP A 91 -22.70 33.93 10.39
N TRP A 92 -22.68 33.08 9.38
CA TRP A 92 -23.15 31.70 9.45
C TRP A 92 -22.03 30.81 9.95
N VAL A 93 -22.28 30.11 11.05
CA VAL A 93 -21.28 29.26 11.69
C VAL A 93 -21.34 27.84 11.13
N LEU A 94 -22.53 27.25 11.04
CA LEU A 94 -22.70 25.86 10.64
C LEU A 94 -23.80 25.69 9.58
N GLU A 95 -23.53 24.83 8.60
CA GLU A 95 -24.51 24.30 7.65
C GLU A 95 -24.45 22.77 7.70
N GLY A 96 -25.59 22.14 8.02
CA GLY A 96 -25.66 20.72 8.30
C GLY A 96 -27.04 20.12 8.10
N GLU A 97 -27.25 18.95 8.67
CA GLU A 97 -28.47 18.16 8.54
C GLU A 97 -28.93 17.65 9.90
N ILE A 98 -30.25 17.59 10.10
CA ILE A 98 -30.85 17.04 11.31
C ILE A 98 -30.68 15.53 11.30
N THR A 99 -30.04 14.97 12.33
CA THR A 99 -29.82 13.52 12.44
C THR A 99 -30.57 12.89 13.61
N ALA A 100 -30.95 13.67 14.61
CA ALA A 100 -31.72 13.18 15.74
C ALA A 100 -32.66 14.26 16.30
N ILE A 101 -33.79 13.80 16.79
CA ILE A 101 -34.75 14.61 17.55
C ILE A 101 -35.02 13.81 18.82
N GLU A 102 -34.81 14.44 19.97
CA GLU A 102 -34.99 13.88 21.29
C GLU A 102 -36.00 14.73 22.06
N SER A 103 -36.73 14.12 22.99
CA SER A 103 -37.55 14.87 23.95
C SER A 103 -37.48 14.21 25.31
N HIS A 104 -37.48 15.03 26.36
CA HIS A 104 -37.42 14.56 27.74
C HIS A 104 -38.70 14.96 28.48
N PHE A 105 -39.59 14.00 28.71
CA PHE A 105 -40.84 14.22 29.43
C PHE A 105 -40.59 14.31 30.93
N THR A 106 -40.91 15.46 31.53
CA THR A 106 -40.73 15.70 32.96
C THR A 106 -42.04 15.61 33.74
N SER A 107 -41.95 15.38 35.05
CA SER A 107 -43.11 15.43 35.96
C SER A 107 -43.75 16.82 36.08
N GLY A 108 -43.09 17.87 35.59
CA GLY A 108 -43.59 19.24 35.53
C GLY A 108 -44.50 19.55 34.33
N SER A 109 -44.91 18.53 33.55
CA SER A 109 -45.62 18.71 32.27
C SER A 109 -44.86 19.56 31.25
N GLN A 110 -43.53 19.58 31.32
CA GLN A 110 -42.65 20.17 30.32
C GLN A 110 -42.00 19.04 29.51
N ALA A 111 -41.92 19.21 28.19
CA ALA A 111 -41.30 18.25 27.28
C ALA A 111 -40.37 18.97 26.27
N PRO A 112 -39.25 19.57 26.73
CA PRO A 112 -38.33 20.26 25.83
C PRO A 112 -37.89 19.32 24.70
N VAL A 113 -37.82 19.87 23.49
CA VAL A 113 -37.39 19.15 22.29
C VAL A 113 -35.94 19.53 22.02
N ILE A 114 -35.11 18.51 21.86
CA ILE A 114 -33.69 18.65 21.56
C ILE A 114 -33.49 18.19 20.11
N VAL A 115 -33.17 19.13 19.23
CA VAL A 115 -32.83 18.83 17.83
C VAL A 115 -31.31 18.77 17.72
N ARG A 116 -30.79 17.63 17.25
CA ARG A 116 -29.36 17.43 17.03
C ARG A 116 -29.09 17.14 15.57
N GLY A 117 -27.95 17.62 15.12
CA GLY A 117 -27.47 17.32 13.79
C GLY A 117 -25.98 17.50 13.67
N TYR A 118 -25.49 17.16 12.49
CA TYR A 118 -24.09 17.32 12.14
C TYR A 118 -23.99 18.15 10.87
N ASP A 119 -22.82 18.74 10.64
CA ASP A 119 -22.49 19.25 9.30
C ASP A 119 -22.55 18.12 8.25
N VAL A 120 -22.46 18.50 6.98
CA VAL A 120 -22.54 17.53 5.86
C VAL A 120 -21.39 16.52 5.84
N SER A 121 -20.32 16.69 6.64
CA SER A 121 -19.20 15.74 6.71
C SER A 121 -19.60 14.40 7.34
N HIS A 122 -20.66 14.35 8.17
CA HIS A 122 -21.11 13.10 8.80
C HIS A 122 -21.47 12.02 7.77
N ARG A 123 -21.83 12.41 6.53
CA ARG A 123 -22.07 11.48 5.42
C ARG A 123 -20.81 10.69 5.03
N LEU A 124 -19.61 11.25 5.21
CA LEU A 124 -18.32 10.60 4.92
C LEU A 124 -17.98 9.49 5.93
N HIS A 125 -18.59 9.52 7.12
CA HIS A 125 -18.45 8.48 8.13
C HIS A 125 -19.39 7.29 7.91
N ARG A 126 -20.32 7.37 6.94
CA ARG A 126 -21.29 6.30 6.68
C ARG A 126 -20.73 5.25 5.71
N GLY A 127 -20.77 4.00 6.14
CA GLY A 127 -20.33 2.85 5.35
C GLY A 127 -18.81 2.69 5.30
N ARG A 128 -18.35 1.47 5.01
CA ARG A 128 -16.93 1.15 4.80
C ARG A 128 -16.75 0.59 3.40
N TYR A 129 -15.64 0.94 2.76
CA TYR A 129 -15.39 0.63 1.35
C TYR A 129 -14.11 -0.18 1.17
N ASN A 130 -14.10 -1.05 0.15
CA ASN A 130 -12.94 -1.77 -0.36
C ASN A 130 -12.81 -1.49 -1.86
N ARG A 131 -11.98 -0.51 -2.24
CA ARG A 131 -11.87 -0.07 -3.64
C ARG A 131 -10.53 0.55 -3.96
N SER A 132 -10.15 0.48 -5.23
CA SER A 132 -8.89 1.06 -5.72
C SER A 132 -9.13 2.31 -6.56
N PHE A 133 -8.18 3.23 -6.51
CA PHE A 133 -8.11 4.42 -7.34
C PHE A 133 -6.81 4.36 -8.15
N GLN A 134 -6.94 4.08 -9.45
CA GLN A 134 -5.82 3.96 -10.37
C GLN A 134 -5.59 5.30 -11.05
N ASN A 135 -4.33 5.74 -11.10
CA ASN A 135 -3.89 6.93 -11.82
C ASN A 135 -4.58 8.24 -11.40
N MET A 136 -5.01 8.32 -10.15
CA MET A 136 -5.63 9.51 -9.57
C MET A 136 -4.69 10.15 -8.55
N THR A 137 -4.59 11.48 -8.57
CA THR A 137 -3.96 12.23 -7.47
C THR A 137 -4.85 12.16 -6.22
N ASP A 138 -4.28 12.38 -5.04
CA ASP A 138 -5.05 12.41 -3.79
C ASP A 138 -6.18 13.46 -3.86
N THR A 139 -5.91 14.59 -4.50
CA THR A 139 -6.91 15.62 -4.79
C THR A 139 -8.03 15.13 -5.72
N ASP A 140 -7.70 14.34 -6.75
CA ASP A 140 -8.73 13.79 -7.65
C ASP A 140 -9.61 12.76 -6.92
N ILE A 141 -8.99 11.94 -6.06
CA ILE A 141 -9.69 10.98 -5.20
C ILE A 141 -10.65 11.72 -4.28
N VAL A 142 -10.17 12.78 -3.61
CA VAL A 142 -10.98 13.64 -2.74
C VAL A 142 -12.18 14.21 -3.50
N LYS A 143 -11.95 14.81 -4.67
CA LYS A 143 -13.03 15.38 -5.51
C LYS A 143 -14.05 14.33 -5.94
N LYS A 144 -13.59 13.13 -6.30
CA LYS A 144 -14.47 12.02 -6.68
C LYS A 144 -15.36 11.60 -5.50
N ILE A 145 -14.77 11.37 -4.33
CA ILE A 145 -15.51 10.98 -3.11
C ILE A 145 -16.50 12.07 -2.69
N THR A 146 -16.10 13.35 -2.74
CA THR A 146 -17.03 14.44 -2.40
C THR A 146 -18.22 14.52 -3.35
N GLY A 147 -18.00 14.25 -4.64
CA GLY A 147 -19.06 14.19 -5.64
C GLY A 147 -20.03 13.02 -5.41
N GLU A 148 -19.51 11.84 -5.06
CA GLU A 148 -20.30 10.65 -4.74
C GLU A 148 -21.22 10.87 -3.53
N VAL A 149 -20.75 11.62 -2.52
CA VAL A 149 -21.46 11.86 -1.26
C VAL A 149 -22.33 13.14 -1.30
N GLY A 150 -22.21 13.93 -2.37
CA GLY A 150 -22.99 15.15 -2.58
C GLY A 150 -22.59 16.30 -1.65
N ILE A 151 -21.28 16.48 -1.41
CA ILE A 151 -20.72 17.60 -0.64
C ILE A 151 -20.06 18.59 -1.60
N SER A 152 -20.35 19.88 -1.43
CA SER A 152 -19.73 20.93 -2.24
C SER A 152 -18.26 21.11 -1.90
N THR A 153 -17.42 21.41 -2.88
CA THR A 153 -15.98 21.64 -2.67
C THR A 153 -15.69 23.10 -2.32
N GLY A 154 -14.92 23.33 -1.26
CA GLY A 154 -14.35 24.62 -0.89
C GLY A 154 -12.94 24.80 -1.47
N SER A 155 -12.00 25.19 -0.62
CA SER A 155 -10.59 25.32 -0.99
C SER A 155 -9.93 23.95 -1.06
N ILE A 156 -9.55 23.53 -2.27
CA ILE A 156 -8.85 22.27 -2.50
C ILE A 156 -7.50 22.57 -3.16
N ASP A 157 -6.42 22.33 -2.42
CA ASP A 157 -5.07 22.43 -2.97
C ASP A 157 -4.76 21.18 -3.79
N GLN A 158 -3.91 21.35 -4.81
CA GLN A 158 -3.49 20.24 -5.66
C GLN A 158 -2.40 19.43 -4.97
N SER A 159 -2.70 18.15 -4.69
CA SER A 159 -1.72 17.17 -4.26
C SER A 159 -0.77 16.84 -5.40
N GLN A 160 0.40 16.35 -5.06
CA GLN A 160 1.46 16.15 -6.04
C GLN A 160 1.44 14.74 -6.59
N GLY A 161 1.03 14.60 -7.85
CA GLY A 161 1.00 13.33 -8.58
C GLY A 161 0.06 12.28 -7.97
N PRO A 162 -0.21 11.18 -8.68
CA PRO A 162 -0.79 9.98 -8.10
C PRO A 162 0.13 9.34 -7.06
N PHE A 163 -0.41 8.86 -5.94
CA PHE A 163 0.38 8.05 -5.01
C PHE A 163 0.83 6.73 -5.65
N GLY A 164 2.06 6.31 -5.36
CA GLY A 164 2.70 5.21 -6.10
C GLY A 164 3.30 5.63 -7.45
N TYR A 165 3.48 6.94 -7.69
CA TYR A 165 4.31 7.42 -8.80
C TYR A 165 5.69 6.74 -8.73
N GLY A 166 6.04 5.98 -9.76
CA GLY A 166 7.24 5.14 -9.75
C GLY A 166 7.63 4.59 -11.12
N ASP A 167 6.68 4.20 -11.99
CA ASP A 167 7.04 3.61 -13.29
C ASP A 167 6.37 4.24 -14.51
N VAL A 168 7.25 4.68 -15.44
CA VAL A 168 7.03 5.19 -16.80
C VAL A 168 6.09 6.40 -16.90
N ASN A 169 6.66 7.59 -17.16
CA ASN A 169 5.95 8.82 -17.54
C ASN A 169 4.78 9.23 -16.62
N GLY A 170 4.73 8.73 -15.39
CA GLY A 170 3.72 9.12 -14.40
C GLY A 170 2.34 8.47 -14.51
N SER A 171 2.26 7.29 -15.14
CA SER A 171 0.98 6.73 -15.62
C SER A 171 0.45 5.49 -14.87
N ASN A 172 0.98 5.17 -13.67
CA ASN A 172 0.60 3.93 -12.94
C ASN A 172 0.32 4.11 -11.43
N GLY A 173 -0.08 5.28 -10.95
CA GLY A 173 -0.40 5.45 -9.52
C GLY A 173 -1.49 4.50 -9.03
N TYR A 174 -1.38 4.02 -7.79
CA TYR A 174 -2.32 3.09 -7.19
C TYR A 174 -2.53 3.48 -5.73
N THR A 175 -3.79 3.78 -5.37
CA THR A 175 -4.23 3.97 -3.98
C THR A 175 -5.40 3.05 -3.70
N PHE A 176 -5.44 2.44 -2.52
CA PHE A 176 -6.47 1.51 -2.12
C PHE A 176 -7.10 1.93 -0.80
N GLN A 177 -8.43 2.01 -0.78
CA GLN A 177 -9.23 2.22 0.43
C GLN A 177 -9.58 0.84 0.99
N HIS A 178 -8.98 0.47 2.13
CA HIS A 178 -9.10 -0.88 2.71
C HIS A 178 -10.00 -0.87 3.95
N ASN A 179 -11.25 -1.30 3.76
CA ASN A 179 -12.27 -1.35 4.81
C ASN A 179 -12.29 -0.07 5.65
N GLN A 180 -12.29 1.08 4.98
CA GLN A 180 -12.27 2.40 5.62
C GLN A 180 -13.55 3.15 5.25
N THR A 181 -14.02 4.00 6.16
CA THR A 181 -14.97 5.06 5.81
C THR A 181 -14.32 6.04 4.82
N ASN A 182 -15.12 6.87 4.16
CA ASN A 182 -14.57 7.89 3.27
C ASN A 182 -13.79 8.95 4.07
N MET A 183 -14.23 9.29 5.29
CA MET A 183 -13.52 10.24 6.14
C MET A 183 -12.15 9.72 6.57
N GLU A 184 -12.06 8.51 7.14
CA GLU A 184 -10.78 7.92 7.58
C GLU A 184 -9.76 7.88 6.43
N PHE A 185 -10.23 7.47 5.25
CA PHE A 185 -9.38 7.39 4.06
C PHE A 185 -8.91 8.78 3.62
N MET A 186 -9.81 9.77 3.51
CA MET A 186 -9.44 11.13 3.12
C MET A 186 -8.55 11.82 4.17
N GLN A 187 -8.74 11.57 5.46
CA GLN A 187 -7.84 12.03 6.52
C GLN A 187 -6.44 11.44 6.35
N GLN A 188 -6.33 10.13 6.05
CA GLN A 188 -5.04 9.51 5.73
C GLN A 188 -4.36 10.16 4.51
N LEU A 189 -5.12 10.50 3.47
CA LEU A 189 -4.61 11.25 2.32
C LEU A 189 -4.15 12.66 2.73
N ALA A 190 -4.90 13.34 3.59
CA ALA A 190 -4.56 14.67 4.09
C ALA A 190 -3.25 14.65 4.89
N THR A 191 -3.14 13.75 5.88
CA THR A 191 -1.94 13.56 6.71
C THR A 191 -0.71 13.29 5.86
N ARG A 192 -0.82 12.42 4.85
CA ARG A 192 0.29 12.11 3.94
C ARG A 192 0.83 13.33 3.19
N ASN A 193 -0.03 14.31 2.89
CA ASN A 193 0.35 15.53 2.16
C ASN A 193 0.66 16.72 3.09
N GLY A 194 0.46 16.58 4.40
CA GLY A 194 0.49 17.71 5.35
C GLY A 194 -0.68 18.68 5.11
N PHE A 195 -1.82 18.15 4.68
CA PHE A 195 -3.04 18.92 4.44
C PHE A 195 -4.00 18.75 5.62
N GLU A 196 -4.90 19.72 5.77
CA GLU A 196 -6.08 19.66 6.61
C GLU A 196 -7.31 19.25 5.78
N LEU A 197 -8.21 18.48 6.39
CA LEU A 197 -9.47 18.04 5.79
C LEU A 197 -10.61 18.36 6.76
N PHE A 198 -11.47 19.30 6.39
CA PHE A 198 -12.59 19.71 7.23
C PHE A 198 -13.72 20.31 6.38
N VAL A 199 -14.93 20.34 6.94
CA VAL A 199 -16.08 21.01 6.34
C VAL A 199 -16.33 22.32 7.08
N GLN A 200 -16.54 23.39 6.31
CA GLN A 200 -16.93 24.69 6.85
C GLN A 200 -18.04 25.25 5.97
N THR A 201 -19.17 25.64 6.59
CA THR A 201 -20.35 26.19 5.89
C THR A 201 -20.73 25.38 4.63
N GLY A 202 -20.91 24.07 4.82
CA GLY A 202 -21.38 23.14 3.78
C GLY A 202 -20.33 22.77 2.72
N LYS A 203 -19.10 23.30 2.81
CA LYS A 203 -18.03 23.08 1.83
C LYS A 203 -16.85 22.33 2.42
N LEU A 204 -16.40 21.29 1.72
CA LEU A 204 -15.23 20.52 2.11
C LEU A 204 -13.94 21.19 1.64
N ASN A 205 -13.01 21.42 2.57
CA ASN A 205 -11.69 21.95 2.32
C ASN A 205 -10.66 20.82 2.43
N PHE A 206 -9.72 20.78 1.49
CA PHE A 206 -8.60 19.84 1.47
C PHE A 206 -7.34 20.59 1.01
N ARG A 207 -6.61 21.17 1.96
CA ARG A 207 -5.59 22.19 1.65
C ARG A 207 -4.47 22.17 2.66
N LYS A 208 -3.37 22.89 2.41
CA LYS A 208 -2.37 23.14 3.46
C LYS A 208 -2.94 24.12 4.51
N PRO A 209 -2.57 23.96 5.79
CA PRO A 209 -2.87 24.96 6.80
C PRO A 209 -2.35 26.33 6.34
N LYS A 210 -3.21 27.35 6.44
CA LYS A 210 -2.88 28.73 6.07
C LYS A 210 -3.34 29.69 7.15
N SER A 211 -2.56 30.74 7.37
CA SER A 211 -2.99 31.85 8.23
C SER A 211 -3.95 32.73 7.44
N ASP A 212 -5.25 32.59 7.73
CA ASP A 212 -6.32 33.43 7.19
C ASP A 212 -6.49 34.71 8.04
N ALA A 213 -7.50 35.53 7.69
CA ALA A 213 -7.90 36.73 8.43
C ALA A 213 -7.92 36.52 9.96
N THR A 214 -7.37 37.50 10.67
CA THR A 214 -7.09 37.40 12.11
C THR A 214 -8.16 38.12 12.93
N VAL A 215 -8.75 37.43 13.91
CA VAL A 215 -9.62 38.06 14.92
C VAL A 215 -8.75 38.52 16.09
N ASP A 216 -8.83 39.82 16.42
CA ASP A 216 -8.05 40.42 17.50
C ASP A 216 -8.79 40.27 18.85
N LEU A 217 -8.16 39.57 19.80
CA LEU A 217 -8.66 39.39 21.15
C LEU A 217 -7.64 39.91 22.19
N GLN A 218 -8.16 40.53 23.23
CA GLN A 218 -7.41 41.15 24.31
C GLN A 218 -7.95 40.66 25.66
N TRP A 219 -7.04 40.15 26.48
CA TRP A 219 -7.35 39.67 27.83
C TRP A 219 -7.99 40.77 28.68
N LEU A 220 -9.04 40.40 29.44
CA LEU A 220 -9.87 41.30 30.25
C LEU A 220 -10.72 42.30 29.46
N ARG A 221 -10.83 42.14 28.13
CA ARG A 221 -11.68 43.00 27.28
C ARG A 221 -12.72 42.19 26.51
N ASN A 222 -12.28 41.31 25.61
CA ASN A 222 -13.14 40.41 24.84
C ASN A 222 -12.66 38.94 24.91
N LEU A 223 -11.66 38.69 25.75
CA LEU A 223 -11.16 37.37 26.12
C LEU A 223 -11.29 37.21 27.64
N HIS A 224 -12.17 36.30 28.06
CA HIS A 224 -12.59 36.09 29.44
C HIS A 224 -11.63 35.16 30.18
N SER A 225 -11.29 34.02 29.57
CA SER A 225 -10.36 33.05 30.13
C SER A 225 -9.38 32.54 29.08
N PHE A 226 -8.16 32.19 29.52
CA PHE A 226 -7.13 31.63 28.66
C PHE A 226 -6.22 30.71 29.46
N CYS A 227 -6.19 29.43 29.09
CA CYS A 227 -5.28 28.43 29.61
C CYS A 227 -4.33 28.03 28.48
N VAL A 228 -3.02 28.11 28.72
CA VAL A 228 -2.01 27.76 27.72
C VAL A 228 -0.95 26.86 28.31
N ARG A 229 -0.56 25.85 27.54
CA ARG A 229 0.53 24.94 27.84
C ARG A 229 1.53 24.98 26.70
N VAL A 230 2.77 25.32 27.05
CA VAL A 230 3.94 25.15 26.16
C VAL A 230 4.68 23.91 26.62
N THR A 231 4.92 22.94 25.73
CA THR A 231 5.53 21.67 26.13
C THR A 231 6.58 21.18 25.13
N SER A 232 7.75 20.80 25.63
CA SER A 232 8.85 20.25 24.84
C SER A 232 8.99 18.73 24.96
N ALA A 233 8.02 18.06 25.59
CA ALA A 233 8.13 16.64 25.99
C ALA A 233 8.33 15.70 24.78
N GLU A 234 7.66 15.98 23.67
CA GLU A 234 7.72 15.16 22.45
C GLU A 234 8.47 15.86 21.30
N GLN A 235 9.03 17.05 21.56
CA GLN A 235 9.75 17.83 20.55
C GLN A 235 11.10 17.19 20.23
N VAL A 236 11.42 17.10 18.94
CA VAL A 236 12.73 16.65 18.44
C VAL A 236 13.43 17.74 17.65
N ASN A 237 14.75 17.63 17.53
CA ASN A 237 15.54 18.59 16.75
C ASN A 237 15.30 18.44 15.25
N GLU A 238 15.15 17.18 14.80
CA GLU A 238 14.88 16.87 13.40
C GLU A 238 14.11 15.55 13.25
N VAL A 239 13.38 15.45 12.14
CA VAL A 239 12.68 14.27 11.66
C VAL A 239 13.42 13.75 10.44
N GLU A 240 13.80 12.48 10.45
CA GLU A 240 14.37 11.78 9.30
C GLU A 240 13.43 10.67 8.84
N VAL A 241 13.10 10.67 7.56
CA VAL A 241 12.38 9.60 6.88
C VAL A 241 13.37 8.81 6.05
N ARG A 242 13.35 7.48 6.20
CA ARG A 242 14.18 6.56 5.43
C ARG A 242 13.30 5.58 4.64
N GLY A 243 13.71 5.29 3.41
CA GLY A 243 13.08 4.28 2.58
C GLY A 243 14.09 3.63 1.63
N TRP A 244 13.60 2.73 0.79
CA TRP A 244 14.42 2.02 -0.19
C TRP A 244 13.89 2.23 -1.61
N ASN A 245 14.67 2.91 -2.44
CA ASN A 245 14.37 3.00 -3.86
C ASN A 245 14.89 1.73 -4.55
N TYR A 246 14.00 0.78 -4.82
CA TYR A 246 14.39 -0.46 -5.48
C TYR A 246 14.71 -0.27 -6.98
N SER A 247 14.19 0.78 -7.62
CA SER A 247 14.46 1.12 -9.03
C SER A 247 15.91 1.58 -9.24
N SER A 248 16.44 2.39 -8.32
CA SER A 248 17.84 2.87 -8.35
C SER A 248 18.79 2.07 -7.44
N LYS A 249 18.26 1.16 -6.62
CA LYS A 249 18.99 0.38 -5.61
C LYS A 249 19.75 1.28 -4.62
N GLN A 250 19.11 2.36 -4.17
CA GLN A 250 19.69 3.33 -3.24
C GLN A 250 18.76 3.59 -2.04
N PRO A 251 19.33 3.88 -0.86
CA PRO A 251 18.54 4.37 0.25
C PRO A 251 17.98 5.76 -0.07
N ILE A 252 16.72 5.98 0.31
CA ILE A 252 16.11 7.30 0.33
C ILE A 252 16.25 7.81 1.75
N VAL A 253 16.80 9.00 1.93
CA VAL A 253 16.92 9.66 3.23
C VAL A 253 16.52 11.12 3.04
N SER A 254 15.53 11.58 3.80
CA SER A 254 15.18 13.00 3.90
C SER A 254 15.11 13.41 5.35
N THR A 255 15.67 14.58 5.67
CA THR A 255 15.70 15.13 7.03
C THR A 255 15.16 16.55 7.01
N LYS A 256 14.25 16.86 7.95
CA LYS A 256 13.69 18.20 8.18
C LYS A 256 13.82 18.59 9.65
N SER A 257 14.20 19.83 9.90
CA SER A 257 14.41 20.38 11.25
C SER A 257 13.62 21.67 11.53
N LYS A 258 12.86 22.15 10.54
CA LYS A 258 12.07 23.38 10.63
C LYS A 258 10.61 23.09 10.31
N GLY A 259 9.79 22.99 11.35
CA GLY A 259 8.33 22.92 11.23
C GLY A 259 7.73 24.30 10.97
N GLN A 260 6.60 24.31 10.26
CA GLN A 260 5.84 25.47 9.82
C GLN A 260 4.54 25.60 10.63
N ALA A 261 4.65 25.72 11.95
CA ALA A 261 3.50 25.95 12.81
C ALA A 261 2.89 27.34 12.58
N LEU A 262 1.57 27.41 12.48
CA LEU A 262 0.82 28.66 12.37
C LEU A 262 0.67 29.36 13.73
N THR A 263 0.59 28.59 14.82
CA THR A 263 0.59 29.13 16.19
C THR A 263 1.98 29.64 16.57
N GLN A 264 2.09 30.91 16.95
CA GLN A 264 3.33 31.58 17.28
C GLN A 264 3.19 32.43 18.55
N ASN A 265 4.06 32.20 19.53
CA ASN A 265 4.18 33.02 20.74
C ASN A 265 5.67 33.31 21.04
N GLN A 266 5.95 34.02 22.13
CA GLN A 266 7.33 34.43 22.45
C GLN A 266 8.21 33.31 23.03
N TYR A 267 7.69 32.08 23.22
CA TYR A 267 8.49 30.91 23.63
C TYR A 267 9.26 30.29 22.46
N GLY A 268 8.99 30.70 21.22
CA GLY A 268 9.73 30.26 20.04
C GLY A 268 9.21 28.95 19.47
N ASN A 269 10.13 28.08 19.04
CA ASN A 269 9.80 26.83 18.34
C ASN A 269 10.26 25.61 19.16
N GLY A 270 9.43 24.57 19.20
CA GLY A 270 9.68 23.34 19.92
C GLY A 270 11.01 22.65 19.57
N SER A 271 11.45 22.68 18.31
CA SER A 271 12.73 22.05 17.91
C SER A 271 13.94 22.63 18.64
N LYS A 272 13.95 23.94 18.92
CA LYS A 272 15.01 24.60 19.71
C LYS A 272 14.97 24.20 21.19
N THR A 273 13.77 23.95 21.73
CA THR A 273 13.62 23.54 23.13
C THR A 273 14.02 22.08 23.36
N SER A 274 13.97 21.24 22.33
CA SER A 274 14.32 19.81 22.41
C SER A 274 15.76 19.57 22.89
N THR A 275 16.69 20.50 22.62
CA THR A 275 18.11 20.40 23.00
C THR A 275 18.43 21.04 24.36
N SER A 276 17.42 21.51 25.10
CA SER A 276 17.63 22.21 26.39
C SER A 276 17.88 21.25 27.56
N PHE A 277 17.71 19.94 27.34
CA PHE A 277 17.88 18.91 28.35
C PHE A 277 19.27 18.28 28.25
N GLN A 278 19.86 17.90 29.39
CA GLN A 278 21.16 17.19 29.45
C GLN A 278 21.03 15.69 29.12
N GLY A 279 20.12 15.35 28.20
CA GLY A 279 19.87 13.98 27.74
C GLY A 279 20.94 13.48 26.77
N LYS A 280 20.98 12.15 26.57
CA LYS A 280 21.76 11.50 25.50
C LYS A 280 20.78 10.76 24.59
N PRO A 281 20.76 11.02 23.27
CA PRO A 281 21.60 11.99 22.55
C PRO A 281 21.24 13.45 22.87
N PRO A 282 22.19 14.41 22.76
CA PRO A 282 21.96 15.84 23.05
C PRO A 282 21.05 16.53 22.02
N THR A 283 20.94 15.94 20.82
CA THR A 283 20.01 16.36 19.76
C THR A 283 19.09 15.19 19.47
N PRO A 284 17.92 15.11 20.13
CA PRO A 284 16.97 14.03 19.90
C PRO A 284 16.45 14.10 18.45
N LYS A 285 16.33 12.94 17.83
CA LYS A 285 15.95 12.78 16.43
C LYS A 285 14.86 11.72 16.31
N MET A 286 13.81 12.02 15.57
CA MET A 286 12.79 11.03 15.19
C MET A 286 13.16 10.40 13.86
N VAL A 287 13.25 9.06 13.80
CA VAL A 287 13.57 8.33 12.56
C VAL A 287 12.40 7.43 12.18
N LEU A 288 11.81 7.69 11.01
CA LEU A 288 10.73 6.89 10.45
C LEU A 288 11.25 5.92 9.39
N VAL A 289 10.94 4.64 9.60
CA VAL A 289 11.31 3.52 8.71
C VAL A 289 10.13 2.62 8.35
N ASN A 290 8.98 2.83 8.99
CA ASN A 290 7.80 1.99 8.88
C ASN A 290 6.84 2.41 7.75
N GLN A 291 7.12 3.51 7.05
CA GLN A 291 6.34 3.97 5.89
C GLN A 291 7.18 3.88 4.60
N PRO A 292 6.83 2.99 3.66
CA PRO A 292 7.64 2.77 2.47
C PRO A 292 7.48 3.92 1.45
N VAL A 293 8.54 4.70 1.27
CA VAL A 293 8.64 5.76 0.26
C VAL A 293 9.42 5.29 -0.96
N SER A 294 8.96 5.62 -2.17
CA SER A 294 9.61 5.21 -3.43
C SER A 294 10.50 6.30 -4.03
N GLU A 295 10.32 7.55 -3.62
CA GLU A 295 11.05 8.70 -4.16
C GLU A 295 11.46 9.68 -3.05
N SER A 296 12.60 10.37 -3.22
CA SER A 296 13.08 11.38 -2.26
C SER A 296 12.07 12.48 -2.00
N ARG A 297 11.28 12.85 -3.01
CA ARG A 297 10.21 13.82 -2.89
C ARG A 297 9.12 13.42 -1.90
N GLN A 298 8.70 12.15 -1.94
CA GLN A 298 7.71 11.62 -1.00
C GLN A 298 8.27 11.63 0.42
N ALA A 299 9.55 11.26 0.57
CA ALA A 299 10.25 11.34 1.85
C ALA A 299 10.33 12.78 2.38
N ASP A 300 10.60 13.76 1.51
CA ASP A 300 10.63 15.19 1.85
C ASP A 300 9.28 15.71 2.35
N LEU A 301 8.19 15.35 1.66
CA LEU A 301 6.84 15.74 2.06
C LEU A 301 6.45 15.12 3.40
N LEU A 302 6.71 13.83 3.59
CA LEU A 302 6.40 13.13 4.83
C LEU A 302 7.24 13.68 6.01
N ALA A 303 8.54 13.90 5.80
CA ALA A 303 9.41 14.47 6.82
C ALA A 303 8.98 15.90 7.20
N GLN A 304 8.53 16.69 6.22
CA GLN A 304 8.03 18.04 6.49
C GLN A 304 6.68 17.99 7.24
N ALA A 305 5.74 17.15 6.80
CA ALA A 305 4.43 17.02 7.44
C ALA A 305 4.55 16.62 8.93
N ILE A 306 5.42 15.66 9.26
CA ILE A 306 5.66 15.25 10.64
C ILE A 306 6.38 16.35 11.44
N CYS A 307 7.30 17.09 10.81
CA CYS A 307 7.96 18.21 11.46
C CYS A 307 6.98 19.36 11.74
N ASP A 308 6.03 19.61 10.84
CA ASP A 308 4.95 20.59 11.00
C ASP A 308 3.96 20.15 12.09
N GLU A 309 3.65 18.86 12.15
CA GLU A 309 2.81 18.24 13.19
C GLU A 309 3.42 18.45 14.58
N LEU A 310 4.68 18.04 14.77
CA LEU A 310 5.39 18.23 16.03
C LEU A 310 5.48 19.71 16.41
N ALA A 311 5.79 20.59 15.46
CA ALA A 311 5.85 22.02 15.74
C ALA A 311 4.50 22.59 16.18
N SER A 312 3.38 22.04 15.69
CA SER A 312 2.03 22.48 16.04
C SER A 312 1.61 22.00 17.44
N GLU A 313 2.10 20.87 17.92
CA GLU A 313 1.86 20.35 19.29
C GLU A 313 2.68 21.07 20.38
N PHE A 314 3.60 21.96 19.99
CA PHE A 314 4.42 22.70 20.96
C PHE A 314 3.60 23.59 21.90
N VAL A 315 2.46 24.10 21.42
CA VAL A 315 1.59 25.02 22.15
C VAL A 315 0.15 24.53 22.09
N HIS A 316 -0.42 24.21 23.25
CA HIS A 316 -1.84 23.95 23.41
C HIS A 316 -2.49 25.10 24.14
N ALA A 317 -3.70 25.47 23.75
CA ALA A 317 -4.45 26.49 24.46
C ALA A 317 -5.95 26.22 24.45
N ASP A 318 -6.61 26.69 25.50
CA ASP A 318 -8.07 26.74 25.66
C ASP A 318 -8.44 28.16 26.07
N ALA A 319 -9.47 28.69 25.44
CA ALA A 319 -9.85 30.07 25.63
C ALA A 319 -11.37 30.24 25.59
N GLU A 320 -11.86 31.19 26.37
CA GLU A 320 -13.24 31.64 26.32
C GLU A 320 -13.25 33.14 25.98
N ALA A 321 -13.98 33.49 24.94
CA ALA A 321 -14.12 34.85 24.45
C ALA A 321 -15.60 35.26 24.40
N GLU A 322 -15.80 36.56 24.26
CA GLU A 322 -17.11 37.12 23.94
C GLU A 322 -17.64 36.53 22.63
N GLY A 323 -18.95 36.30 22.53
CA GLY A 323 -19.59 35.67 21.38
C GLY A 323 -19.22 36.32 20.04
N ASN A 324 -18.47 35.59 19.21
CA ASN A 324 -18.01 36.07 17.91
C ASN A 324 -18.06 34.93 16.87
N PRO A 325 -18.98 34.99 15.88
CA PRO A 325 -19.15 33.94 14.89
C PRO A 325 -17.94 33.80 13.94
N ALA A 326 -17.03 34.78 13.88
CA ALA A 326 -15.82 34.70 13.06
C ALA A 326 -14.73 33.80 13.65
N ILE A 327 -14.83 33.42 14.94
CA ILE A 327 -13.91 32.49 15.59
C ILE A 327 -14.34 31.06 15.24
N CYS A 328 -13.84 30.54 14.12
CA CYS A 328 -14.12 29.19 13.64
C CYS A 328 -12.82 28.39 13.46
N PRO A 329 -12.87 27.05 13.41
CA PRO A 329 -11.71 26.25 13.05
C PRO A 329 -11.14 26.63 11.68
N GLY A 330 -9.82 26.55 11.55
CA GLY A 330 -9.09 26.94 10.34
C GLY A 330 -8.80 28.43 10.21
N LYS A 331 -9.05 29.20 11.28
CA LYS A 331 -8.74 30.63 11.40
C LYS A 331 -7.66 30.87 12.44
N THR A 332 -6.95 31.98 12.31
CA THR A 332 -5.97 32.43 13.31
C THR A 332 -6.59 33.52 14.18
N VAL A 333 -6.42 33.45 15.49
CA VAL A 333 -6.76 34.54 16.42
C VAL A 333 -5.49 35.16 16.98
N LYS A 334 -5.49 36.48 17.15
CA LYS A 334 -4.36 37.21 17.74
C LYS A 334 -4.70 37.61 19.16
N LEU A 335 -3.95 37.05 20.09
CA LEU A 335 -4.18 37.20 21.52
C LEU A 335 -3.18 38.19 22.12
N SER A 336 -3.67 39.19 22.86
CA SER A 336 -2.86 40.26 23.45
C SER A 336 -3.16 40.49 24.93
N GLY A 337 -2.18 41.01 25.66
CA GLY A 337 -2.30 41.33 27.10
C GLY A 337 -1.80 40.26 28.06
N MET A 338 -1.18 39.18 27.58
CA MET A 338 -0.71 38.03 28.39
C MET A 338 0.82 37.88 28.40
N GLY A 339 1.57 38.94 28.10
CA GLY A 339 3.04 38.92 28.08
C GLY A 339 3.58 37.94 27.02
N LYS A 340 4.48 37.02 27.42
CA LYS A 340 5.11 36.03 26.52
C LYS A 340 4.13 35.05 25.86
N TYR A 341 2.95 34.90 26.45
CA TYR A 341 1.87 34.08 25.89
C TYR A 341 1.02 34.82 24.86
N SER A 342 1.23 36.13 24.68
CA SER A 342 0.61 36.86 23.57
C SER A 342 1.20 36.39 22.24
N GLY A 343 0.36 36.29 21.22
CA GLY A 343 0.77 35.67 19.96
C GLY A 343 -0.39 35.42 19.00
N GLU A 344 -0.08 34.70 17.94
CA GLU A 344 -1.04 34.19 16.95
C GLU A 344 -1.34 32.72 17.26
N TYR A 345 -2.61 32.35 17.24
CA TYR A 345 -3.09 31.04 17.64
C TYR A 345 -4.03 30.48 16.57
N TYR A 346 -3.67 29.32 16.02
CA TYR A 346 -4.47 28.64 15.00
C TYR A 346 -5.59 27.83 15.65
N VAL A 347 -6.84 28.22 15.42
CA VAL A 347 -8.01 27.60 16.03
C VAL A 347 -8.27 26.25 15.35
N THR A 348 -8.25 25.18 16.14
CA THR A 348 -8.55 23.81 15.66
C THR A 348 -9.95 23.37 16.03
N GLU A 349 -10.51 23.92 17.11
CA GLU A 349 -11.85 23.63 17.60
C GLU A 349 -12.49 24.93 18.09
N ALA A 350 -13.78 25.09 17.84
CA ALA A 350 -14.57 26.21 18.35
C ALA A 350 -15.93 25.70 18.81
N ARG A 351 -16.40 26.22 19.93
CA ARG A 351 -17.72 25.96 20.49
C ARG A 351 -18.45 27.28 20.70
N HIS A 352 -19.58 27.41 20.02
CA HIS A 352 -20.48 28.54 20.15
C HIS A 352 -21.66 28.12 21.02
N THR A 353 -21.82 28.76 22.17
CA THR A 353 -22.91 28.47 23.10
C THR A 353 -23.77 29.72 23.29
N TYR A 354 -25.04 29.62 22.93
CA TYR A 354 -26.08 30.59 23.27
C TYR A 354 -26.98 29.99 24.34
N GLN A 355 -27.06 30.60 25.51
CA GLN A 355 -27.94 30.18 26.59
C GLN A 355 -28.40 31.40 27.39
N GLU A 356 -29.69 31.47 27.74
CA GLU A 356 -30.25 32.57 28.54
C GLU A 356 -29.91 33.97 27.99
N ARG A 357 -29.90 34.12 26.65
CA ARG A 357 -29.51 35.35 25.93
C ARG A 357 -28.05 35.79 26.12
N VAL A 358 -27.18 34.89 26.55
CA VAL A 358 -25.74 35.08 26.57
C VAL A 358 -25.13 34.22 25.46
N TYR A 359 -24.26 34.80 24.64
CA TYR A 359 -23.51 34.09 23.61
C TYR A 359 -22.02 34.15 23.92
N LEU A 360 -21.42 32.98 24.07
CA LEU A 360 -20.00 32.79 24.32
C LEU A 360 -19.37 31.97 23.20
N THR A 361 -18.09 32.22 22.95
CA THR A 361 -17.28 31.40 22.04
C THR A 361 -16.07 30.86 22.77
N GLU A 362 -16.07 29.55 22.99
CA GLU A 362 -14.91 28.82 23.48
C GLU A 362 -14.12 28.33 22.27
N PHE A 363 -12.80 28.39 22.31
CA PHE A 363 -11.97 27.85 21.25
C PHE A 363 -10.71 27.21 21.81
N SER A 364 -10.25 26.20 21.09
CA SER A 364 -9.09 25.42 21.45
C SER A 364 -8.08 25.39 20.32
N VAL A 365 -6.82 25.39 20.72
CA VAL A 365 -5.64 25.27 19.86
C VAL A 365 -5.01 23.93 20.22
N ARG A 366 -5.01 23.03 19.25
CA ARG A 366 -4.39 21.71 19.31
C ARG A 366 -3.41 21.56 18.16
N GLY A 367 -2.64 20.48 18.17
CA GLY A 367 -1.85 20.07 17.01
C GLY A 367 -2.72 19.60 15.83
N LEU A 368 -2.07 19.15 14.77
CA LEU A 368 -2.73 18.59 13.59
C LEU A 368 -3.38 17.21 13.85
N ARG A 369 -3.16 16.61 15.03
CA ARG A 369 -3.93 15.45 15.49
C ARG A 369 -4.91 15.90 16.58
N GLY A 370 -6.16 15.50 16.42
CA GLY A 370 -7.15 15.57 17.50
C GLY A 370 -6.57 14.80 18.68
N GLY A 371 -6.15 15.50 19.73
CA GLY A 371 -5.58 14.90 20.94
C GLY A 371 -6.63 14.17 21.79
N ASP A 372 -7.67 13.64 21.15
CA ASP A 372 -8.73 12.91 21.81
C ASP A 372 -8.19 11.56 22.31
N LEU A 373 -8.73 11.15 23.47
CA LEU A 373 -8.30 9.93 24.13
C LEU A 373 -8.50 8.71 23.22
N PHE A 374 -9.50 8.74 22.34
CA PHE A 374 -9.75 7.66 21.40
C PHE A 374 -8.64 7.53 20.36
N THR A 375 -8.12 8.63 19.81
CA THR A 375 -7.04 8.70 18.83
C THR A 375 -5.72 8.31 19.48
N LEU A 376 -5.51 8.71 20.73
CA LEU A 376 -4.36 8.29 21.53
C LEU A 376 -4.40 6.79 21.90
N LEU A 377 -5.58 6.26 22.28
CA LEU A 377 -5.77 4.85 22.65
C LEU A 377 -5.87 3.92 21.44
N SER A 378 -6.39 4.40 20.32
CA SER A 378 -6.48 3.64 19.07
C SER A 378 -5.13 3.45 18.40
N GLY A 379 -4.11 4.21 18.86
CA GLY A 379 -2.91 4.47 18.08
C GLY A 379 -3.29 5.21 16.79
N ALA A 380 -2.36 5.98 16.22
CA ALA A 380 -2.50 6.35 14.82
C ALA A 380 -2.73 5.05 14.04
N GLY A 381 -3.97 4.84 13.55
CA GLY A 381 -4.47 3.54 13.11
C GLY A 381 -3.41 2.82 12.29
N SER A 382 -2.70 1.90 12.94
CA SER A 382 -1.75 1.06 12.26
C SER A 382 -2.61 0.25 11.33
N ALA A 383 -2.56 0.60 10.04
CA ALA A 383 -3.20 -0.16 8.98
C ALA A 383 -2.97 -1.64 9.34
N PRO A 384 -4.04 -2.44 9.51
CA PRO A 384 -3.91 -3.76 10.08
C PRO A 384 -2.79 -4.45 9.31
N GLN A 385 -1.77 -4.92 10.03
CA GLN A 385 -0.58 -5.49 9.44
C GLN A 385 -1.05 -6.66 8.56
N GLN A 386 -1.23 -6.39 7.26
CA GLN A 386 -1.93 -7.31 6.39
C GLN A 386 -1.04 -8.53 6.26
N GLY A 387 -1.57 -9.68 6.65
CA GLY A 387 -0.97 -10.96 6.32
C GLY A 387 -0.88 -11.11 4.80
N PRO A 388 -0.10 -12.09 4.33
CA PRO A 388 -0.08 -12.41 2.92
C PRO A 388 -1.50 -12.68 2.38
N LEU A 389 -1.78 -12.19 1.17
CA LEU A 389 -3.05 -12.42 0.48
C LEU A 389 -2.84 -13.31 -0.74
N VAL A 390 -3.89 -14.05 -1.10
CA VAL A 390 -3.95 -14.74 -2.38
C VAL A 390 -4.27 -13.72 -3.47
N GLY A 391 -3.44 -13.69 -4.51
CA GLY A 391 -3.62 -12.89 -5.70
C GLY A 391 -3.73 -13.76 -6.94
N ILE A 392 -4.46 -13.28 -7.95
CA ILE A 392 -4.53 -13.91 -9.27
C ILE A 392 -3.81 -13.01 -10.25
N VAL A 393 -2.85 -13.55 -11.00
CA VAL A 393 -2.07 -12.77 -11.97
C VAL A 393 -2.97 -12.27 -13.10
N THR A 394 -2.88 -10.98 -13.38
CA THR A 394 -3.70 -10.28 -14.40
C THR A 394 -2.87 -9.74 -15.55
N ASP A 395 -1.61 -9.38 -15.30
CA ASP A 395 -0.69 -8.87 -16.31
C ASP A 395 0.75 -9.25 -15.94
N ASN A 396 1.51 -9.73 -16.90
CA ASN A 396 2.93 -10.07 -16.76
C ASN A 396 3.83 -9.32 -17.77
N LYS A 397 3.27 -8.37 -18.53
CA LYS A 397 4.02 -7.55 -19.49
C LYS A 397 4.57 -6.30 -18.80
N ASP A 398 5.56 -6.49 -17.94
CA ASP A 398 6.20 -5.39 -17.21
C ASP A 398 6.79 -4.33 -18.17
N PRO A 399 6.29 -3.07 -18.15
CA PRO A 399 6.77 -2.00 -19.01
C PRO A 399 8.27 -1.71 -18.89
N GLN A 400 8.88 -2.04 -17.75
CA GLN A 400 10.32 -1.84 -17.50
C GLN A 400 11.15 -3.10 -17.64
N SER A 401 10.54 -4.24 -17.95
CA SER A 401 11.23 -5.52 -18.11
C SER A 401 12.02 -5.94 -16.87
N TRP A 402 11.48 -5.72 -15.66
CA TRP A 402 12.10 -6.15 -14.40
C TRP A 402 11.54 -7.50 -13.89
N GLY A 403 10.62 -8.12 -14.62
CA GLY A 403 10.00 -9.39 -14.22
C GLY A 403 8.94 -9.21 -13.12
N ARG A 404 8.17 -8.12 -13.19
CA ARG A 404 7.04 -7.86 -12.29
C ARG A 404 5.72 -8.32 -12.89
N VAL A 405 4.74 -8.52 -12.03
CA VAL A 405 3.37 -8.89 -12.43
C VAL A 405 2.34 -8.02 -11.72
N ARG A 406 1.18 -7.80 -12.32
CA ARG A 406 -0.01 -7.25 -11.65
C ARG A 406 -0.92 -8.38 -11.22
N VAL A 407 -1.52 -8.25 -10.04
CA VAL A 407 -2.44 -9.24 -9.48
C VAL A 407 -3.77 -8.58 -9.12
N LYS A 408 -4.88 -9.31 -9.21
CA LYS A 408 -6.12 -8.93 -8.52
C LYS A 408 -6.25 -9.70 -7.22
N PHE A 409 -6.93 -9.13 -6.23
CA PHE A 409 -7.14 -9.75 -4.92
C PHE A 409 -8.62 -10.11 -4.75
N PRO A 410 -9.03 -11.36 -5.02
CA PRO A 410 -10.44 -11.75 -5.00
C PRO A 410 -11.13 -11.49 -3.65
N THR A 411 -10.40 -11.57 -2.54
CA THR A 411 -10.92 -11.31 -1.20
C THR A 411 -11.15 -9.82 -0.89
N LEU A 412 -10.62 -8.91 -1.72
CA LEU A 412 -10.75 -7.46 -1.54
C LEU A 412 -11.68 -6.84 -2.58
N THR A 413 -11.40 -7.08 -3.87
CA THR A 413 -12.18 -6.61 -5.01
C THR A 413 -11.77 -7.36 -6.27
N GLU A 414 -12.75 -7.72 -7.10
CA GLU A 414 -12.50 -8.33 -8.41
C GLU A 414 -12.33 -7.30 -9.54
N GLU A 415 -12.70 -6.04 -9.29
CA GLU A 415 -12.80 -5.02 -10.34
C GLU A 415 -11.44 -4.47 -10.78
N HIS A 416 -10.43 -4.57 -9.91
CA HIS A 416 -9.20 -3.82 -10.07
C HIS A 416 -7.96 -4.64 -9.76
N ALA A 417 -6.92 -4.45 -10.57
CA ALA A 417 -5.61 -5.03 -10.37
C ALA A 417 -4.71 -4.09 -9.54
N SER A 418 -3.78 -4.70 -8.80
CA SER A 418 -2.76 -4.07 -7.99
C SER A 418 -1.79 -3.20 -8.80
N TYR A 419 -0.92 -2.49 -8.09
CA TYR A 419 0.34 -2.01 -8.63
C TYR A 419 1.26 -3.19 -9.06
N TRP A 420 2.28 -2.91 -9.88
CA TRP A 420 3.29 -3.90 -10.28
C TRP A 420 4.01 -4.50 -9.06
N ALA A 421 3.82 -5.81 -8.86
CA ALA A 421 4.42 -6.57 -7.78
C ALA A 421 5.74 -7.20 -8.21
N ARG A 422 6.78 -7.09 -7.36
CA ARG A 422 8.07 -7.76 -7.59
C ARG A 422 7.93 -9.25 -7.28
N VAL A 423 8.42 -10.12 -8.17
CA VAL A 423 8.44 -11.57 -7.96
C VAL A 423 9.74 -11.96 -7.26
N VAL A 424 9.63 -12.76 -6.20
CA VAL A 424 10.80 -13.30 -5.49
C VAL A 424 11.48 -14.36 -6.37
N GLY A 425 12.73 -14.10 -6.74
CA GLY A 425 13.57 -15.06 -7.49
C GLY A 425 14.67 -15.66 -6.61
N ALA A 426 14.84 -16.99 -6.66
CA ALA A 426 15.91 -17.66 -5.91
C ALA A 426 17.29 -17.25 -6.46
N GLY A 427 18.14 -16.68 -5.61
CA GLY A 427 19.47 -16.23 -6.02
C GLY A 427 19.51 -15.05 -7.01
N ALA A 428 18.43 -14.25 -7.08
CA ALA A 428 18.31 -13.12 -7.99
C ALA A 428 19.48 -12.11 -7.86
N GLY A 429 20.10 -11.79 -8.99
CA GLY A 429 21.20 -10.82 -9.08
C GLY A 429 21.47 -10.40 -10.53
N PRO A 430 22.51 -9.60 -10.79
CA PRO A 430 22.80 -9.11 -12.13
C PRO A 430 23.06 -10.27 -13.11
N GLY A 431 22.15 -10.48 -14.07
CA GLY A 431 22.24 -11.53 -15.09
C GLY A 431 22.19 -12.97 -14.54
N ARG A 432 21.68 -13.19 -13.31
CA ARG A 432 21.64 -14.52 -12.68
C ARG A 432 20.45 -14.68 -11.73
N GLY A 433 20.04 -15.92 -11.51
CA GLY A 433 18.97 -16.30 -10.61
C GLY A 433 18.09 -17.38 -11.22
N PHE A 434 17.17 -17.92 -10.44
CA PHE A 434 16.08 -18.74 -10.94
C PHE A 434 14.93 -17.83 -11.38
N ASP A 435 14.83 -17.62 -12.69
CA ASP A 435 13.82 -16.79 -13.30
C ASP A 435 12.63 -17.67 -13.76
N CYS A 436 11.56 -17.65 -12.99
CA CYS A 436 10.33 -18.37 -13.26
C CYS A 436 9.14 -17.46 -12.96
N LEU A 437 8.78 -16.62 -13.94
CA LEU A 437 7.66 -15.70 -13.81
C LEU A 437 6.32 -16.43 -13.85
N PRO A 438 5.38 -16.08 -12.95
CA PRO A 438 3.99 -16.54 -13.02
C PRO A 438 3.31 -16.14 -14.34
N GLU A 439 2.39 -16.99 -14.79
CA GLU A 439 1.55 -16.74 -15.95
C GLU A 439 0.22 -16.07 -15.58
N ILE A 440 -0.47 -15.50 -16.57
CA ILE A 440 -1.78 -14.88 -16.36
C ILE A 440 -2.78 -15.96 -15.91
N ASN A 441 -3.57 -15.63 -14.90
CA ASN A 441 -4.49 -16.50 -14.15
C ASN A 441 -3.85 -17.44 -13.12
N ASP A 442 -2.52 -17.47 -12.97
CA ASP A 442 -1.90 -18.23 -11.89
C ASP A 442 -2.29 -17.66 -10.51
N GLU A 443 -2.52 -18.56 -9.56
CA GLU A 443 -2.72 -18.23 -8.16
C GLU A 443 -1.37 -18.05 -7.46
N VAL A 444 -1.17 -16.88 -6.85
CA VAL A 444 0.08 -16.50 -6.19
C VAL A 444 -0.13 -15.98 -4.78
N LEU A 445 0.86 -16.25 -3.92
CA LEU A 445 0.91 -15.67 -2.57
C LEU A 445 1.61 -14.31 -2.62
N VAL A 446 0.93 -13.28 -2.11
CA VAL A 446 1.38 -11.89 -2.17
C VAL A 446 1.60 -11.34 -0.77
N ALA A 447 2.80 -10.82 -0.50
CA ALA A 447 3.12 -10.08 0.71
C ALA A 447 3.30 -8.59 0.43
N PHE A 448 3.36 -7.78 1.48
CA PHE A 448 3.32 -6.33 1.38
C PHE A 448 4.47 -5.69 2.18
N GLU A 449 5.20 -4.76 1.57
CA GLU A 449 6.31 -4.05 2.24
C GLU A 449 5.82 -3.35 3.50
N ASN A 450 6.34 -3.70 4.67
CA ASN A 450 5.87 -3.16 5.96
C ASN A 450 4.34 -3.29 6.19
N GLY A 451 3.66 -4.21 5.48
CA GLY A 451 2.20 -4.33 5.51
C GLY A 451 1.45 -3.32 4.63
N ASP A 452 2.15 -2.55 3.80
CA ASP A 452 1.54 -1.57 2.90
C ASP A 452 1.03 -2.24 1.61
N ILE A 453 -0.30 -2.32 1.45
CA ILE A 453 -0.98 -2.92 0.30
C ILE A 453 -0.57 -2.29 -1.05
N HIS A 454 -0.04 -1.07 -1.03
CA HIS A 454 0.47 -0.38 -2.22
C HIS A 454 1.86 -0.87 -2.66
N ARG A 455 2.49 -1.77 -1.88
CA ARG A 455 3.84 -2.32 -2.13
C ARG A 455 3.84 -3.85 -2.16
N PRO A 456 3.20 -4.47 -3.17
CA PRO A 456 3.09 -5.92 -3.25
C PRO A 456 4.39 -6.62 -3.70
N TYR A 457 4.62 -7.81 -3.15
CA TYR A 457 5.62 -8.80 -3.56
C TYR A 457 4.95 -10.13 -3.80
N VAL A 458 5.19 -10.74 -4.95
CA VAL A 458 4.83 -12.15 -5.18
C VAL A 458 5.90 -13.03 -4.58
N ILE A 459 5.54 -13.83 -3.57
CA ILE A 459 6.44 -14.81 -2.95
C ILE A 459 6.62 -16.03 -3.86
N GLY A 460 5.53 -16.49 -4.47
CA GLY A 460 5.51 -17.64 -5.35
C GLY A 460 4.08 -18.08 -5.70
N GLY A 461 3.97 -19.04 -6.63
CA GLY A 461 2.70 -19.69 -6.96
C GLY A 461 2.26 -20.68 -5.90
N VAL A 462 0.96 -20.85 -5.76
CA VAL A 462 0.34 -21.86 -4.89
C VAL A 462 -0.58 -22.75 -5.72
N TRP A 463 -0.50 -24.06 -5.52
CA TRP A 463 -1.43 -25.00 -6.16
C TRP A 463 -2.79 -24.99 -5.45
N ASN A 464 -3.84 -25.23 -6.21
CA ASN A 464 -5.22 -25.22 -5.73
C ASN A 464 -6.00 -26.46 -6.22
N GLY A 465 -7.33 -26.46 -6.07
CA GLY A 465 -8.19 -27.58 -6.46
C GLY A 465 -8.24 -27.86 -7.98
N GLU A 466 -7.87 -26.88 -8.80
CA GLU A 466 -7.84 -26.93 -10.27
C GLU A 466 -6.39 -27.05 -10.78
N ASP A 467 -5.53 -26.12 -10.38
CA ASP A 467 -4.11 -26.04 -10.74
C ASP A 467 -3.28 -26.93 -9.82
N LYS A 468 -3.17 -28.21 -10.20
CA LYS A 468 -2.51 -29.25 -9.40
C LYS A 468 -1.01 -29.36 -9.72
N PRO A 469 -0.20 -29.91 -8.80
CA PRO A 469 1.16 -30.35 -9.13
C PRO A 469 1.16 -31.31 -10.32
N SER A 470 2.25 -31.30 -11.10
CA SER A 470 2.34 -32.12 -12.34
C SER A 470 2.26 -33.62 -12.10
N GLU A 471 2.71 -34.08 -10.92
CA GLU A 471 2.64 -35.47 -10.50
C GLU A 471 1.63 -35.61 -9.36
N LYS A 472 0.91 -36.74 -9.33
CA LYS A 472 -0.02 -37.03 -8.23
C LYS A 472 0.75 -37.29 -6.93
N ALA A 473 0.19 -36.85 -5.80
CA ALA A 473 0.79 -37.08 -4.48
C ALA A 473 1.07 -38.58 -4.22
N ASP A 474 0.13 -39.47 -4.59
CA ASP A 474 0.27 -40.92 -4.41
C ASP A 474 1.38 -41.55 -5.27
N ASP A 475 1.84 -40.87 -6.32
CA ASP A 475 2.94 -41.33 -7.17
C ASP A 475 4.30 -40.82 -6.66
N THR A 476 4.30 -39.66 -5.99
CA THR A 476 5.50 -39.00 -5.46
C THR A 476 5.78 -39.30 -3.99
N ILE A 477 4.81 -39.83 -3.24
CA ILE A 477 4.93 -40.13 -1.80
C ILE A 477 4.76 -41.63 -1.57
N GLN A 478 5.69 -42.22 -0.83
CA GLN A 478 5.61 -43.61 -0.39
C GLN A 478 6.04 -43.72 1.07
N GLY A 479 5.23 -44.35 1.92
CA GLY A 479 5.54 -44.52 3.35
C GLY A 479 5.76 -43.19 4.10
N GLY A 480 5.10 -42.11 3.69
CA GLY A 480 5.27 -40.76 4.25
C GLY A 480 6.54 -40.03 3.80
N LYS A 481 7.32 -40.60 2.87
CA LYS A 481 8.53 -39.98 2.31
C LYS A 481 8.29 -39.54 0.86
N VAL A 482 8.82 -38.38 0.51
CA VAL A 482 8.83 -37.88 -0.88
C VAL A 482 9.91 -38.62 -1.65
N ARG A 483 9.49 -39.45 -2.62
CA ARG A 483 10.37 -40.24 -3.49
C ARG A 483 10.69 -39.59 -4.83
N LEU A 484 9.85 -38.65 -5.30
CA LEU A 484 10.02 -37.94 -6.57
C LEU A 484 9.94 -36.42 -6.34
N ARG A 485 10.90 -35.67 -6.87
CA ARG A 485 10.86 -34.20 -6.95
C ARG A 485 10.98 -33.77 -8.40
N THR A 486 9.92 -33.19 -8.94
CA THR A 486 9.82 -32.85 -10.36
C THR A 486 9.72 -31.34 -10.56
N LEU A 487 10.53 -30.82 -11.47
CA LEU A 487 10.39 -29.49 -12.05
C LEU A 487 9.80 -29.64 -13.45
N THR A 488 8.62 -29.08 -13.67
CA THR A 488 7.89 -29.19 -14.95
C THR A 488 7.64 -27.79 -15.52
N THR A 489 8.02 -27.57 -16.78
CA THR A 489 7.69 -26.31 -17.50
C THR A 489 6.29 -26.36 -18.11
N ARG A 490 5.72 -25.21 -18.47
CA ARG A 490 4.41 -25.16 -19.16
C ARG A 490 4.32 -26.05 -20.40
N THR A 491 5.40 -26.13 -21.18
CA THR A 491 5.45 -26.94 -22.39
C THR A 491 5.67 -28.44 -22.13
N GLY A 492 5.92 -28.85 -20.87
CA GLY A 492 6.10 -30.24 -20.49
C GLY A 492 7.56 -30.73 -20.50
N HIS A 493 8.56 -29.84 -20.40
CA HIS A 493 9.92 -30.29 -20.07
C HIS A 493 9.99 -30.65 -18.58
N GLN A 494 10.62 -31.77 -18.26
CA GLN A 494 10.70 -32.29 -16.90
C GLN A 494 12.15 -32.55 -16.49
N LEU A 495 12.54 -32.04 -15.32
CA LEU A 495 13.72 -32.48 -14.58
C LEU A 495 13.26 -33.12 -13.28
N GLN A 496 13.57 -34.39 -13.10
CA GLN A 496 13.10 -35.18 -11.97
C GLN A 496 14.27 -35.78 -11.19
N PHE A 497 14.23 -35.60 -9.87
CA PHE A 497 15.10 -36.27 -8.91
C PHE A 497 14.33 -37.44 -8.31
N ILE A 498 14.89 -38.64 -8.43
CA ILE A 498 14.29 -39.90 -8.00
C ILE A 498 15.09 -40.40 -6.81
N GLU A 499 14.45 -40.50 -5.64
CA GLU A 499 15.07 -41.03 -4.41
C GLU A 499 14.82 -42.54 -4.26
N GLU A 500 13.63 -42.99 -4.69
CA GLU A 500 13.20 -44.39 -4.62
C GLU A 500 12.23 -44.66 -5.79
N ASP A 501 12.19 -45.89 -6.33
CA ASP A 501 11.15 -46.31 -7.28
C ASP A 501 10.35 -47.49 -6.72
N LYS A 502 9.04 -47.53 -7.01
CA LYS A 502 8.04 -48.39 -6.33
C LYS A 502 8.50 -49.86 -6.33
N GLY A 503 9.25 -50.26 -5.30
CA GLY A 503 9.79 -51.63 -5.13
C GLY A 503 11.15 -51.93 -5.79
N SER A 504 11.79 -51.00 -6.48
CA SER A 504 13.17 -51.15 -6.99
C SER A 504 13.91 -49.84 -6.84
N SER A 505 15.07 -49.83 -6.17
CA SER A 505 15.97 -48.68 -6.16
C SER A 505 16.28 -48.31 -7.62
N LYS A 506 15.85 -47.12 -8.06
CA LYS A 506 16.24 -46.46 -9.32
C LYS A 506 16.57 -45.01 -9.03
N ALA A 507 17.31 -44.82 -7.94
CA ALA A 507 17.73 -43.51 -7.49
C ALA A 507 18.57 -42.85 -8.58
N GLY A 508 18.36 -41.56 -8.80
CA GLY A 508 19.04 -40.85 -9.86
C GLY A 508 18.33 -39.61 -10.37
N VAL A 509 18.75 -39.14 -11.53
CA VAL A 509 18.25 -37.92 -12.17
C VAL A 509 17.74 -38.24 -13.56
N HIS A 510 16.52 -37.79 -13.86
CA HIS A 510 15.90 -37.93 -15.17
C HIS A 510 15.58 -36.56 -15.77
N LEU A 511 15.99 -36.35 -17.01
CA LEU A 511 15.60 -35.20 -17.82
C LEU A 511 14.79 -35.71 -19.01
N GLU A 512 13.57 -35.19 -19.16
CA GLU A 512 12.73 -35.44 -20.32
C GLU A 512 12.30 -34.12 -20.95
N THR A 513 12.43 -34.03 -22.26
CA THR A 513 11.92 -32.89 -23.01
C THR A 513 10.51 -33.19 -23.51
N ALA A 514 9.69 -32.16 -23.70
CA ALA A 514 8.38 -32.29 -24.35
C ALA A 514 8.44 -32.98 -25.74
N GLY A 515 9.58 -32.89 -26.42
CA GLY A 515 9.85 -33.57 -27.69
C GLY A 515 10.17 -35.06 -27.58
N GLY A 516 10.24 -35.64 -26.36
CA GLY A 516 10.52 -37.06 -26.11
C GLY A 516 12.01 -37.44 -26.10
N HIS A 517 12.92 -36.46 -26.02
CA HIS A 517 14.33 -36.73 -25.75
C HIS A 517 14.56 -36.91 -24.25
N GLN A 518 15.39 -37.88 -23.90
CA GLN A 518 15.58 -38.36 -22.53
C GLN A 518 17.06 -38.46 -22.19
N ALA A 519 17.42 -38.02 -20.99
CA ALA A 519 18.69 -38.33 -20.35
C ALA A 519 18.41 -38.92 -18.97
N TYR A 520 19.10 -40.01 -18.64
CA TYR A 520 18.88 -40.73 -17.39
C TYR A 520 20.21 -41.09 -16.76
N PHE A 521 20.41 -40.63 -15.53
CA PHE A 521 21.56 -40.91 -14.69
C PHE A 521 21.05 -41.80 -13.55
N ASN A 522 21.27 -43.12 -13.65
CA ASN A 522 20.74 -44.10 -12.71
C ASN A 522 21.85 -44.68 -11.84
N ASP A 523 21.82 -44.36 -10.56
CA ASP A 523 22.81 -44.84 -9.59
C ASP A 523 22.59 -46.30 -9.22
N SER A 524 21.34 -46.77 -9.25
CA SER A 524 20.98 -48.15 -8.90
C SER A 524 21.37 -49.14 -9.99
N ASP A 525 21.12 -48.80 -11.25
CA ASP A 525 21.58 -49.59 -12.41
C ASP A 525 23.07 -49.33 -12.71
N ARG A 526 23.69 -48.31 -12.09
CA ARG A 526 25.05 -47.81 -12.37
C ARG A 526 25.25 -47.53 -13.87
N GLN A 527 24.34 -46.74 -14.44
CA GLN A 527 24.39 -46.40 -15.87
C GLN A 527 23.92 -44.97 -16.17
N ILE A 528 24.49 -44.41 -17.23
CA ILE A 528 24.01 -43.18 -17.88
C ILE A 528 23.45 -43.55 -19.25
N LYS A 529 22.22 -43.12 -19.53
CA LYS A 529 21.53 -43.35 -20.80
C LYS A 529 21.04 -42.05 -21.41
N ILE A 530 21.47 -41.75 -22.63
CA ILE A 530 20.95 -40.62 -23.42
C ILE A 530 20.22 -41.21 -24.62
N LYS A 531 18.95 -40.86 -24.78
CA LYS A 531 18.06 -41.42 -25.81
C LYS A 531 17.30 -40.30 -26.51
N SER A 532 17.31 -40.32 -27.83
CA SER A 532 16.43 -39.48 -28.65
C SER A 532 15.06 -40.13 -28.86
N LYS A 533 14.04 -39.33 -29.18
CA LYS A 533 12.72 -39.84 -29.58
C LYS A 533 12.81 -40.83 -30.77
N GLY A 534 13.75 -40.61 -31.69
CA GLY A 534 13.99 -41.47 -32.86
C GLY A 534 14.70 -42.80 -32.57
N GLY A 535 15.05 -43.08 -31.31
CA GLY A 535 15.64 -44.35 -30.90
C GLY A 535 17.16 -44.43 -30.92
N HIS A 536 17.87 -43.37 -31.37
CA HIS A 536 19.32 -43.29 -31.18
C HIS A 536 19.64 -43.22 -29.69
N GLU A 537 20.61 -44.01 -29.23
CA GLU A 537 20.98 -44.09 -27.83
C GLU A 537 22.49 -44.25 -27.61
N VAL A 538 22.97 -43.65 -26.52
CA VAL A 538 24.29 -43.88 -25.95
C VAL A 538 24.10 -44.33 -24.51
N ILE A 539 24.72 -45.46 -24.17
CA ILE A 539 24.65 -46.05 -22.82
C ILE A 539 26.06 -46.26 -22.30
N LEU A 540 26.37 -45.65 -21.16
CA LEU A 540 27.56 -45.90 -20.36
C LEU A 540 27.12 -46.76 -19.17
N ASN A 541 27.51 -48.04 -19.15
CA ASN A 541 27.04 -49.00 -18.15
C ASN A 541 28.22 -49.58 -17.38
N ASP A 542 28.36 -49.17 -16.12
CA ASP A 542 29.46 -49.63 -15.26
C ASP A 542 29.20 -51.02 -14.70
N ALA A 543 27.92 -51.40 -14.52
CA ALA A 543 27.56 -52.74 -14.07
C ALA A 543 28.01 -53.83 -15.06
N ALA A 544 27.98 -53.53 -16.36
CA ALA A 544 28.40 -54.40 -17.45
C ALA A 544 29.80 -54.06 -17.99
N SER A 545 30.47 -53.02 -17.47
CA SER A 545 31.72 -52.48 -18.00
C SER A 545 31.66 -52.23 -19.51
N LYS A 546 30.56 -51.63 -19.99
CA LYS A 546 30.24 -51.55 -21.41
C LYS A 546 29.77 -50.15 -21.81
N ILE A 547 30.29 -49.67 -22.95
CA ILE A 547 29.73 -48.52 -23.67
C ILE A 547 29.01 -49.04 -24.91
N THR A 548 27.76 -48.60 -25.11
CA THR A 548 26.95 -48.94 -26.28
C THR A 548 26.55 -47.66 -27.01
N VAL A 549 26.78 -47.63 -28.33
CA VAL A 549 26.30 -46.58 -29.23
C VAL A 549 25.42 -47.25 -30.27
N SER A 550 24.13 -46.93 -30.25
CA SER A 550 23.15 -47.50 -31.17
C SER A 550 22.52 -46.39 -32.01
N SER A 551 22.46 -46.58 -33.32
CA SER A 551 21.78 -45.69 -34.26
C SER A 551 20.73 -46.46 -35.03
N THR A 552 19.59 -45.84 -35.29
CA THR A 552 18.58 -46.34 -36.24
C THR A 552 18.94 -46.02 -37.69
N GLY A 553 20.02 -45.26 -37.92
CA GLY A 553 20.59 -44.96 -39.23
C GLY A 553 22.10 -45.22 -39.25
N THR A 554 22.88 -44.26 -39.74
CA THR A 554 24.34 -44.38 -39.88
C THR A 554 25.09 -43.99 -38.59
N ILE A 555 26.24 -44.61 -38.35
CA ILE A 555 27.27 -44.15 -37.40
C ILE A 555 28.49 -43.73 -38.23
N GLU A 556 28.81 -42.45 -38.25
CA GLU A 556 29.96 -41.89 -38.97
C GLU A 556 31.02 -41.41 -37.97
N ILE A 557 32.28 -41.81 -38.18
CA ILE A 557 33.43 -41.40 -37.38
C ILE A 557 34.47 -40.81 -38.34
N SER A 558 34.73 -39.51 -38.21
CA SER A 558 35.69 -38.78 -39.04
C SER A 558 36.65 -37.97 -38.17
N ALA A 559 37.91 -37.89 -38.55
CA ALA A 559 38.93 -37.10 -37.86
C ALA A 559 39.88 -36.46 -38.89
N PRO A 560 40.32 -35.20 -38.68
CA PRO A 560 41.14 -34.50 -39.66
C PRO A 560 42.56 -35.07 -39.80
N VAL A 561 43.07 -35.76 -38.78
CA VAL A 561 44.45 -36.28 -38.75
C VAL A 561 44.46 -37.80 -38.74
N LYS A 562 43.85 -38.42 -37.72
CA LYS A 562 43.82 -39.88 -37.58
C LYS A 562 42.71 -40.39 -36.65
N ILE A 563 42.30 -41.64 -36.84
CA ILE A 563 41.43 -42.43 -35.97
C ILE A 563 42.23 -43.64 -35.49
N THR A 564 42.31 -43.89 -34.19
CA THR A 564 43.05 -45.04 -33.63
C THR A 564 42.12 -45.88 -32.75
N LEU A 565 41.96 -47.16 -33.09
CA LEU A 565 41.27 -48.16 -32.26
C LEU A 565 42.33 -49.08 -31.64
N LYS A 566 42.41 -49.14 -30.31
CA LYS A 566 43.50 -49.84 -29.62
C LYS A 566 43.00 -50.72 -28.48
N VAL A 567 43.52 -51.94 -28.40
CA VAL A 567 43.34 -52.86 -27.27
C VAL A 567 44.71 -53.44 -26.92
N GLY A 568 45.27 -53.04 -25.77
CA GLY A 568 46.63 -53.43 -25.38
C GLY A 568 47.66 -53.03 -26.43
N SER A 569 48.38 -54.02 -27.00
CA SER A 569 49.35 -53.84 -28.08
C SER A 569 48.77 -53.86 -29.49
N SER A 570 47.49 -54.24 -29.66
CA SER A 570 46.84 -54.30 -30.98
C SER A 570 46.20 -52.95 -31.34
N THR A 571 46.37 -52.50 -32.59
CA THR A 571 45.90 -51.20 -33.07
C THR A 571 45.36 -51.25 -34.50
N ILE A 572 44.31 -50.48 -34.79
CA ILE A 572 43.89 -50.07 -36.14
C ILE A 572 44.02 -48.55 -36.19
N GLU A 573 44.89 -48.03 -37.05
CA GLU A 573 45.08 -46.60 -37.27
C GLU A 573 44.63 -46.22 -38.69
N LEU A 574 43.67 -45.31 -38.78
CA LEU A 574 43.25 -44.64 -40.02
C LEU A 574 43.91 -43.26 -40.03
N SER A 575 44.72 -42.95 -41.03
CA SER A 575 45.35 -41.63 -41.16
C SER A 575 45.22 -41.10 -42.59
N GLN A 576 45.69 -39.87 -42.82
CA GLN A 576 45.75 -39.30 -44.17
C GLN A 576 46.63 -40.11 -45.15
N THR A 577 47.60 -40.87 -44.64
CA THR A 577 48.54 -41.63 -45.46
C THR A 577 48.09 -43.08 -45.70
N GLY A 578 47.12 -43.60 -44.94
CA GLY A 578 46.59 -44.95 -45.15
C GLY A 578 46.00 -45.59 -43.89
N ILE A 579 45.90 -46.91 -43.92
CA ILE A 579 45.38 -47.75 -42.83
C ILE A 579 46.49 -48.66 -42.32
N GLU A 580 46.79 -48.60 -41.03
CA GLU A 580 47.76 -49.48 -40.38
C GLU A 580 47.07 -50.41 -39.37
N ILE A 581 47.27 -51.73 -39.51
CA ILE A 581 46.71 -52.74 -38.60
C ILE A 581 47.87 -53.51 -37.97
N LYS A 582 48.02 -53.40 -36.65
CA LYS A 582 49.06 -54.10 -35.86
C LYS A 582 48.41 -54.99 -34.81
N GLY A 583 48.94 -56.21 -34.65
CA GLY A 583 48.50 -57.16 -33.63
C GLY A 583 49.35 -58.42 -33.65
N ALA A 584 49.28 -59.24 -32.60
CA ALA A 584 50.02 -60.51 -32.54
C ALA A 584 49.55 -61.53 -33.59
N MET A 585 48.26 -61.45 -33.97
CA MET A 585 47.66 -62.25 -35.02
C MET A 585 46.60 -61.39 -35.72
N THR A 586 46.58 -61.42 -37.06
CA THR A 586 45.52 -60.82 -37.87
C THR A 586 44.87 -61.94 -38.70
N ASN A 587 43.59 -62.21 -38.46
CA ASN A 587 42.83 -63.19 -39.24
C ASN A 587 41.84 -62.46 -40.15
N MET A 588 42.01 -62.59 -41.45
CA MET A 588 41.12 -62.00 -42.46
C MET A 588 40.47 -63.13 -43.25
N GLN A 589 39.18 -63.34 -43.03
CA GLN A 589 38.37 -64.34 -43.73
C GLN A 589 37.28 -63.64 -44.55
N ALA A 590 37.21 -63.92 -45.85
CA ALA A 590 36.11 -63.50 -46.71
C ALA A 590 35.28 -64.72 -47.13
N THR A 591 33.97 -64.65 -46.94
CA THR A 591 33.04 -65.76 -47.27
C THR A 591 32.66 -65.80 -48.75
N ALA A 592 32.75 -64.68 -49.46
CA ALA A 592 32.49 -64.59 -50.90
C ALA A 592 33.79 -64.36 -51.71
N SER A 593 34.45 -63.22 -51.50
CA SER A 593 35.70 -62.87 -52.19
C SER A 593 36.48 -61.82 -51.42
N ALA A 594 37.81 -61.88 -51.47
CA ALA A 594 38.72 -60.81 -51.04
C ALA A 594 39.59 -60.36 -52.22
N SER A 595 39.76 -59.06 -52.42
CA SER A 595 40.63 -58.49 -53.46
C SER A 595 41.60 -57.48 -52.85
N VAL A 596 42.90 -57.64 -53.12
CA VAL A 596 43.94 -56.68 -52.75
C VAL A 596 44.55 -56.13 -54.04
N LYS A 597 44.57 -54.80 -54.20
CA LYS A 597 45.13 -54.10 -55.35
C LYS A 597 46.01 -52.96 -54.87
N GLY A 598 47.17 -52.79 -55.49
CA GLY A 598 48.09 -51.69 -55.24
C GLY A 598 49.07 -51.58 -56.39
N LEU A 599 49.76 -50.44 -56.52
CA LEU A 599 50.86 -50.30 -57.50
C LEU A 599 51.94 -51.36 -57.23
N ASN A 600 52.23 -51.59 -55.95
CA ASN A 600 53.06 -52.68 -55.46
C ASN A 600 52.32 -53.40 -54.32
N VAL A 601 52.32 -54.74 -54.33
CA VAL A 601 51.83 -55.58 -53.23
C VAL A 601 52.99 -56.44 -52.76
N ASN A 602 53.45 -56.21 -51.53
CA ASN A 602 54.53 -56.97 -50.93
C ASN A 602 53.99 -57.89 -49.82
N VAL A 603 54.35 -59.17 -49.88
CA VAL A 603 53.98 -60.18 -48.88
C VAL A 603 55.26 -60.80 -48.36
N GLU A 604 55.66 -60.40 -47.15
CA GLU A 604 56.88 -60.87 -46.51
C GLU A 604 56.52 -61.81 -45.34
N ALA A 605 57.15 -62.98 -45.30
CA ALA A 605 57.02 -63.94 -44.20
C ALA A 605 58.42 -64.40 -43.79
N THR A 606 58.73 -64.28 -42.49
CA THR A 606 59.98 -64.81 -41.91
C THR A 606 59.92 -66.32 -41.65
N GLY A 607 58.71 -66.88 -41.62
CA GLY A 607 58.41 -68.31 -41.63
C GLY A 607 57.75 -68.76 -42.94
N PRO A 608 57.26 -70.01 -43.03
CA PRO A 608 56.65 -70.53 -44.25
C PRO A 608 55.37 -69.78 -44.62
N LEU A 609 55.34 -69.18 -45.80
CA LEU A 609 54.13 -68.67 -46.44
C LEU A 609 53.36 -69.83 -47.08
N VAL A 610 52.15 -70.11 -46.59
CA VAL A 610 51.30 -71.18 -47.13
C VAL A 610 50.09 -70.59 -47.84
N VAL A 611 50.08 -70.67 -49.17
CA VAL A 611 48.95 -70.28 -50.01
C VAL A 611 48.24 -71.55 -50.48
N LYS A 612 46.94 -71.68 -50.19
CA LYS A 612 46.12 -72.85 -50.59
C LYS A 612 44.96 -72.39 -51.49
N GLY A 613 44.79 -73.04 -52.64
CA GLY A 613 43.71 -72.74 -53.59
C GLY A 613 43.80 -73.58 -54.88
N LEU A 614 42.83 -73.39 -55.78
CA LEU A 614 42.92 -73.80 -57.20
C LEU A 614 44.13 -73.10 -57.89
N PRO A 615 44.52 -73.45 -59.13
CA PRO A 615 45.76 -72.94 -59.75
C PRO A 615 45.88 -71.42 -59.65
N VAL A 616 46.94 -70.94 -58.99
CA VAL A 616 47.28 -69.52 -58.91
C VAL A 616 47.68 -69.06 -60.30
N LYS A 617 46.85 -68.21 -60.93
CA LYS A 617 47.20 -67.56 -62.19
C LYS A 617 48.09 -66.34 -61.89
N LEU A 618 49.38 -66.47 -62.19
CA LEU A 618 50.31 -65.35 -62.31
C LEU A 618 50.28 -64.91 -63.78
N ASN A 619 49.87 -63.67 -64.03
CA ASN A 619 49.84 -63.08 -65.37
C ASN A 619 50.94 -62.04 -65.53
#